data_AF-A0A961AJN4-F1
#
_entry.id   AF-A0A961AJN4-F1
#
_cell.length_a   1.000
_cell.length_b   1.000
_cell.length_c   1.000
_cell.angle_alpha   90.00
_cell.angle_beta   90.00
_cell.angle_gamma   90.00
#
_symmetry.space_group_name_H-M   'P 1'
#
loop_
_entity.id
_entity.type
_entity.pdbx_description
1 polymer ?
#
loop_
_entity_poly.entity_id
_entity_poly.type
_entity_poly.pdbx_seq_one_letter_code
_entity_poly.pdbx_strand_id
1 'polypeptide(L)' 'MRISVEIDESILADAMELTGESSRSPALAKAVTEFVRRKRAQEFGRLMREGAFDYPSVMEEPPAYGADPGNPIPPLIKE' A
#
# COMPACT_ATOMS: atom_id res chain seq x y z
N MET A 1 -5.77 3.23 20.97
CA MET A 1 -5.04 4.49 21.23
C MET A 1 -6.06 5.62 21.25
N ARG A 2 -6.01 6.54 22.22
CA ARG A 2 -6.95 7.69 22.32
C ARG A 2 -6.15 8.98 22.20
N ILE A 3 -6.55 9.85 21.28
CA ILE A 3 -5.89 11.12 20.97
C ILE A 3 -6.97 12.19 20.86
N SER A 4 -6.68 13.40 21.31
CA SER A 4 -7.52 14.58 21.12
C SER A 4 -6.93 15.42 20.00
N VAL A 5 -7.76 15.83 19.03
CA VAL A 5 -7.34 16.61 17.88
C VAL A 5 -8.37 17.71 17.65
N GLU A 6 -7.90 18.93 17.38
CA GLU A 6 -8.77 20.01 16.92
C GLU A 6 -8.93 19.90 15.39
N ILE A 7 -10.17 19.96 14.93
CA ILE A 7 -10.50 19.89 13.51
C ILE A 7 -11.69 20.81 13.23
N ASP A 8 -11.72 21.38 12.04
CA ASP A 8 -12.86 22.18 11.60
C ASP A 8 -14.11 21.31 11.47
N GLU A 9 -15.25 21.81 11.95
CA GLU A 9 -16.50 21.06 11.95
C GLU A 9 -17.01 20.78 10.53
N SER A 10 -16.74 21.66 9.56
CA SER A 10 -17.08 21.43 8.14
C SER A 10 -16.31 20.24 7.57
N ILE A 11 -15.02 20.15 7.84
CA ILE A 11 -14.16 19.03 7.39
C ILE A 11 -14.59 17.72 8.04
N LEU A 12 -14.99 17.76 9.32
CA LEU A 12 -15.51 16.57 9.99
C LEU A 12 -16.83 16.10 9.40
N ALA A 13 -17.73 17.03 9.05
CA ALA A 13 -18.98 16.72 8.37
C ALA A 13 -18.73 16.08 7.00
N ASP A 14 -17.83 16.65 6.20
CA ASP A 14 -17.42 16.08 4.91
C ASP A 14 -16.83 14.68 5.09
N ALA A 15 -15.97 14.47 6.09
CA ALA A 15 -15.40 13.16 6.37
C ALA A 15 -16.48 12.14 6.74
N MET A 16 -17.50 12.53 7.51
CA MET A 16 -18.62 11.66 7.86
C MET A 16 -19.46 11.30 6.63
N GLU A 17 -19.75 12.27 5.76
CA GLU A 17 -20.48 12.03 4.50
C GLU A 17 -19.71 11.10 3.57
N LEU A 18 -18.42 11.39 3.33
CA LEU A 18 -17.56 10.61 2.43
C LEU A 18 -17.31 9.18 2.94
N THR A 19 -17.29 8.99 4.26
CA THR A 19 -17.04 7.66 4.87
C THR A 19 -18.32 6.86 5.11
N GLY A 20 -19.49 7.50 5.06
CA GLY A 20 -20.79 6.92 5.39
C GLY A 20 -20.99 6.61 6.88
N GLU A 21 -20.16 7.18 7.74
CA GLU A 21 -20.18 6.91 9.18
C GLU A 21 -21.01 7.97 9.92
N SER A 22 -21.91 7.53 10.79
CA SER A 22 -22.78 8.42 11.57
C SER A 22 -22.12 9.02 12.81
N SER A 23 -20.97 8.48 13.20
CA SER A 23 -20.24 8.89 14.40
C SER A 23 -18.88 9.49 14.05
N ARG A 24 -18.50 10.56 14.77
CA ARG A 24 -17.27 11.34 14.53
C ARG A 24 -16.00 10.49 14.58
N SER A 25 -15.86 9.66 15.61
CA SER A 25 -14.66 8.82 15.80
C SER A 25 -14.43 7.79 14.68
N PRO A 26 -15.42 6.95 14.31
CA PRO A 26 -15.22 6.00 13.20
C PRO A 26 -15.05 6.69 11.84
N ALA A 27 -15.73 7.81 11.59
CA ALA A 27 -15.51 8.60 10.37
C ALA A 27 -14.05 9.03 10.25
N LEU A 28 -13.51 9.63 11.31
CA LEU A 28 -12.12 10.09 11.33
C LEU A 28 -11.13 8.93 11.19
N ALA A 29 -11.35 7.83 11.93
CA ALA A 29 -10.49 6.65 11.88
C ALA A 29 -10.43 6.03 10.47
N LYS A 30 -11.57 5.95 9.79
CA LYS A 30 -11.69 5.42 8.43
C LYS A 30 -11.03 6.35 7.42
N ALA A 31 -11.30 7.66 7.51
CA ALA A 31 -10.68 8.67 6.65
C ALA A 31 -9.14 8.64 6.75
N VAL A 32 -8.58 8.60 7.95
CA VAL A 32 -7.13 8.51 8.18
C VAL A 32 -6.55 7.22 7.63
N THR A 33 -7.21 6.09 7.86
CA THR A 33 -6.75 4.78 7.35
C THR A 33 -6.68 4.77 5.83
N GLU A 34 -7.71 5.26 5.15
CA GLU A 34 -7.77 5.31 3.70
C GLU A 34 -6.76 6.32 3.12
N PHE A 35 -6.55 7.45 3.78
CA PHE A 35 -5.51 8.40 3.41
C PHE A 35 -4.11 7.75 3.41
N VAL A 36 -3.76 7.06 4.49
CA VAL A 36 -2.45 6.38 4.62
C VAL A 36 -2.30 5.29 3.55
N ARG A 37 -3.35 4.48 3.32
CA ARG A 37 -3.34 3.44 2.28
C ARG A 37 -3.10 4.03 0.88
N ARG A 38 -3.81 5.11 0.53
CA ARG A 38 -3.66 5.78 -0.77
C ARG A 38 -2.27 6.38 -0.94
N LYS A 39 -1.70 7.00 0.10
CA LYS A 39 -0.33 7.53 0.06
C LYS A 39 0.71 6.44 -0.14
N ARG A 40 0.61 5.34 0.60
CA ARG A 40 1.49 4.18 0.42
C ARG A 40 1.37 3.57 -0.98
N ALA A 41 0.17 3.48 -1.54
CA ALA A 41 -0.01 2.98 -2.90
C ALA A 41 0.66 3.90 -3.95
N GLN A 42 0.58 5.22 -3.77
CA GLN A 42 1.28 6.18 -4.64
C GLN A 42 2.81 6.05 -4.54
N GLU A 43 3.33 5.92 -3.32
CA GLU A 43 4.76 5.72 -3.07
C GLU A 43 5.24 4.39 -3.66
N PHE A 44 4.47 3.32 -3.50
CA PHE A 44 4.78 2.02 -4.09
C PHE A 44 4.88 2.10 -5.63
N GLY A 45 3.93 2.75 -6.28
CA GLY A 45 3.98 2.97 -7.73
C GLY A 45 5.18 3.82 -8.18
N ARG A 46 5.67 4.73 -7.33
CA ARG A 46 6.92 5.46 -7.57
C ARG A 46 8.14 4.54 -7.47
N LEU A 47 8.25 3.79 -6.38
CA LEU A 47 9.35 2.84 -6.15
C LEU A 47 9.45 1.79 -7.27
N MET A 48 8.31 1.31 -7.76
CA MET A 48 8.25 0.41 -8.92
C MET A 48 8.83 1.03 -10.19
N ARG A 49 8.59 2.31 -10.45
CA ARG A 49 9.14 3.01 -11.64
C ARG A 49 10.60 3.41 -11.49
N GLU A 50 11.04 3.63 -10.25
CA GLU A 50 12.43 3.95 -9.93
C GLU A 50 13.33 2.70 -9.88
N GLY A 51 12.78 1.51 -10.16
CA GLY A 51 13.55 0.28 -10.15
C GLY A 51 14.02 -0.14 -8.76
N ALA A 52 13.37 0.35 -7.69
CA ALA A 52 13.73 0.00 -6.31
C ALA A 52 13.59 -1.51 -6.03
N PHE A 53 12.85 -2.22 -6.88
CA PHE A 53 12.66 -3.67 -6.85
C PHE A 53 13.24 -4.36 -8.09
N ASP A 54 14.11 -3.67 -8.85
CA ASP A 54 14.76 -4.29 -10.00
C ASP A 54 15.65 -5.43 -9.52
N TYR A 55 15.45 -6.60 -10.12
CA TYR A 55 16.36 -7.72 -9.92
C TYR A 55 17.72 -7.36 -10.51
N PRO A 56 18.83 -7.68 -9.83
CA PRO A 56 20.16 -7.37 -10.34
C PRO A 56 20.32 -7.93 -11.76
N SER A 57 20.47 -7.03 -12.73
CA SER A 57 20.61 -7.35 -14.14
C SER A 57 22.03 -7.76 -14.48
N VAL A 58 22.55 -8.77 -13.77
CA VAL A 58 23.69 -9.56 -14.21
C VAL A 58 23.53 -10.95 -13.59
N MET A 59 22.94 -11.87 -14.33
CA MET A 59 23.45 -13.23 -14.25
C MET A 59 23.92 -13.59 -15.66
N GLU A 60 25.23 -13.69 -15.83
CA GLU A 60 25.86 -14.24 -17.06
C GLU A 60 25.37 -15.68 -17.33
N GLU A 61 24.78 -16.33 -16.32
CA GLU A 61 24.10 -17.62 -16.40
C GLU A 61 22.65 -17.46 -15.90
N PRO A 62 21.62 -17.98 -16.61
CA PRO A 62 20.29 -18.00 -16.05
C PRO A 62 20.32 -18.76 -14.72
N PRO A 63 19.78 -18.21 -13.60
CA PRO A 63 19.71 -18.95 -12.36
C PRO A 63 18.94 -20.23 -12.63
N ALA A 64 19.52 -21.37 -12.25
CA ALA A 64 18.83 -22.64 -12.29
C ALA A 64 17.45 -22.45 -11.66
N TYR A 65 16.43 -22.86 -12.41
CA TYR A 65 15.02 -22.70 -12.07
C TYR A 65 14.78 -23.07 -10.59
N GLY A 66 14.43 -22.09 -9.75
CA GLY A 66 14.19 -22.31 -8.31
C GLY A 66 15.37 -22.07 -7.35
N ALA A 67 16.46 -21.43 -7.77
CA ALA A 67 17.62 -21.19 -6.91
C ALA A 67 17.53 -19.98 -5.96
N ASP A 68 16.50 -19.14 -6.08
CA ASP A 68 16.30 -18.00 -5.16
C ASP A 68 15.20 -18.34 -4.13
N PRO A 69 15.57 -18.63 -2.86
CA PRO A 69 14.60 -18.99 -1.82
C PRO A 69 13.66 -17.83 -1.46
N GLY A 70 13.92 -16.60 -1.92
CA GLY A 70 13.05 -15.43 -1.75
C GLY A 70 12.09 -15.17 -2.92
N ASN A 71 12.22 -15.90 -4.04
CA ASN A 71 11.46 -15.61 -5.25
C ASN A 71 10.35 -16.67 -5.50
N PRO A 72 9.06 -16.31 -5.35
CA PRO A 72 7.96 -17.27 -5.34
C PRO A 72 7.47 -17.67 -6.74
N ILE A 73 8.32 -17.65 -7.78
CA ILE A 73 7.87 -18.00 -9.14
C ILE A 73 7.41 -19.46 -9.15
N PRO A 74 6.11 -19.73 -9.36
CA PRO A 74 5.60 -21.09 -9.43
C PRO A 74 6.23 -21.79 -10.63
N PRO A 75 6.65 -23.06 -10.51
CA PRO A 75 7.23 -23.76 -11.63
C PRO A 75 6.19 -23.92 -12.74
N LEU A 76 6.51 -23.41 -13.93
CA LEU A 76 5.73 -23.69 -15.13
C LEU A 76 6.01 -25.15 -15.53
N ILE A 77 5.07 -26.01 -15.21
CA ILE A 77 5.08 -27.41 -15.65
C ILE A 77 5.04 -27.38 -17.18
N LYS A 78 6.13 -27.80 -17.82
CA LYS A 78 6.14 -28.13 -19.25
C LYS A 78 5.73 -29.60 -19.36
N GLU A 79 4.65 -29.86 -20.08
CA GLU A 79 4.24 -31.21 -20.51
C GLU A 79 5.32 -31.88 -21.39
#